data_AF-T1D0X8-F1
#
_entry.id   AF-T1D0X8-F1
#
_cell.length_a   1.000
_cell.length_b   1.000
_cell.length_c   1.000
_cell.angle_alpha   90.00
_cell.angle_beta   90.00
_cell.angle_gamma   90.00
#
_symmetry.space_group_name_H-M   'P 1'
#
loop_
_entity.id
_entity.type
_entity.pdbx_description
1 polymer ?
#
loop_
_entity_poly.entity_id
_entity_poly.type
_entity_poly.pdbx_seq_one_letter_code
_entity_poly.pdbx_strand_id
1 'polypeptide(L)'
;IAGQFLTIKPYYRLVFISLTSYVNELDEKVFLKFIQQFAQKRKSDYCTSLYLLEAGLFDKKVIDAITYMMDGSITFKSEGSKTYLKVDGLGTVRSRDWIEVFLHETTFELGAFTLEKIR
;
A
#
# COMPACT_ATOMS: atom_id res chain seq x y z
N ILE A 1 22.84 0.74 5.76
CA ILE A 1 22.06 -0.42 5.27
C ILE A 1 21.68 -0.25 3.78
N ALA A 2 20.74 0.62 3.40
CA ALA A 2 20.35 0.79 1.97
C ALA A 2 21.52 1.10 1.02
N GLY A 3 22.40 2.04 1.40
CA GLY A 3 23.59 2.37 0.61
C GLY A 3 24.56 1.20 0.39
N GLN A 4 24.59 0.20 1.28
CA GLN A 4 25.45 -0.99 1.12
C GLN A 4 24.86 -1.99 0.11
N PHE A 5 23.55 -1.99 -0.11
CA PHE A 5 22.96 -2.82 -1.17
C PHE A 5 23.23 -2.22 -2.54
N LEU A 6 23.19 -0.88 -2.64
CA LEU A 6 23.45 -0.16 -3.89
C LEU A 6 24.90 -0.30 -4.39
N THR A 7 25.86 -0.61 -3.51
CA THR A 7 27.23 -0.93 -3.93
C THR A 7 27.36 -2.31 -4.59
N ILE A 8 26.37 -3.20 -4.38
CA ILE A 8 26.37 -4.57 -4.90
C ILE A 8 25.40 -4.72 -6.08
N LYS A 9 24.26 -4.02 -6.06
CA LYS A 9 23.21 -4.09 -7.08
C LYS A 9 22.64 -2.70 -7.36
N PRO A 10 22.20 -2.41 -8.61
CA PRO A 10 21.68 -1.08 -8.96
C PRO A 10 20.30 -0.75 -8.35
N TYR A 11 19.64 -1.72 -7.71
CA TYR A 11 18.33 -1.55 -7.08
C TYR A 11 18.18 -2.50 -5.87
N TYR A 12 17.17 -2.25 -5.04
CA TYR A 12 16.80 -3.12 -3.93
C TYR A 12 15.29 -3.05 -3.66
N ARG A 13 14.78 -3.97 -2.84
CA ARG A 13 13.38 -4.01 -2.40
C ARG A 13 13.30 -3.70 -0.91
N LEU A 14 12.30 -2.92 -0.51
CA LEU A 14 12.05 -2.56 0.88
C LEU A 14 10.59 -2.84 1.22
N VAL A 15 10.37 -3.50 2.35
CA VAL A 15 9.03 -3.62 2.94
C VAL A 15 9.10 -2.98 4.33
N PHE A 16 8.33 -1.92 4.52
CA PHE A 16 8.17 -1.27 5.82
C PHE A 16 6.87 -1.76 6.45
N ILE A 17 7.00 -2.82 7.24
CA ILE A 17 5.95 -3.36 8.11
C ILE A 17 6.00 -2.53 9.41
N SER A 18 4.86 -2.06 9.93
CA SER A 18 4.70 -1.19 11.13
C SER A 18 4.73 0.34 10.92
N LEU A 19 4.43 0.85 9.71
CA LEU A 19 4.34 2.30 9.53
C LEU A 19 3.27 2.94 10.43
N THR A 20 2.24 2.17 10.74
CA THR A 20 1.17 2.46 11.69
C THR A 20 1.64 2.82 13.10
N SER A 21 2.75 2.25 13.60
CA SER A 21 3.19 2.46 14.98
C SER A 21 3.61 3.90 15.26
N TYR A 22 4.05 4.62 14.23
CA TYR A 22 4.51 6.01 14.34
C TYR A 22 3.39 7.04 14.50
N VAL A 23 2.12 6.65 14.33
CA VAL A 23 0.96 7.55 14.42
C VAL A 23 0.79 8.16 15.80
N ASN A 24 0.97 7.34 16.82
CA ASN A 24 0.77 7.77 18.20
C ASN A 24 2.00 8.52 18.75
N GLU A 25 3.13 8.45 18.05
CA GLU A 25 4.41 9.00 18.51
C GLU A 25 4.77 10.32 17.82
N LEU A 26 4.23 10.59 16.62
CA LEU A 26 4.55 11.76 15.82
C LEU A 26 3.31 12.59 15.51
N ASP A 27 3.47 13.91 15.56
CA ASP A 27 2.48 14.82 14.99
C ASP A 27 2.26 14.51 13.51
N GLU A 28 1.01 14.58 13.04
CA GLU A 28 0.60 14.25 11.66
C GLU A 28 1.48 14.95 10.61
N LYS A 29 1.78 16.24 10.80
CA LYS A 29 2.61 17.02 9.87
C LYS A 29 4.04 16.48 9.79
N VAL A 30 4.60 16.07 10.93
CA VAL A 30 5.95 15.49 11.01
C VAL A 30 5.95 14.13 10.35
N PHE A 31 4.94 13.31 10.64
CA PHE A 31 4.75 12.01 10.03
C PHE A 31 4.64 12.10 8.50
N LEU A 32 3.76 12.95 7.96
CA LEU A 32 3.59 13.12 6.52
C LEU A 32 4.88 13.59 5.83
N LYS A 33 5.60 14.53 6.44
CA LYS A 33 6.90 14.99 5.94
C LYS A 33 7.94 13.87 5.94
N PHE A 34 7.97 13.05 6.99
CA PHE A 34 8.84 11.88 7.07
C PHE A 34 8.52 10.89 5.94
N ILE A 35 7.26 10.51 5.75
CA ILE A 35 6.84 9.60 4.68
C ILE A 35 7.22 10.14 3.32
N GLN A 36 6.98 11.43 3.07
CA GLN A 36 7.32 12.08 1.81
C GLN A 36 8.81 11.93 1.50
N GLN A 37 9.67 12.37 2.42
CA GLN A 37 11.13 12.33 2.24
C GLN A 37 11.63 10.88 2.15
N PHE A 38 11.05 10.00 2.95
CA PHE A 38 11.42 8.60 2.99
C PHE A 38 11.10 7.91 1.67
N ALA A 39 9.88 8.08 1.15
CA ALA A 39 9.45 7.50 -0.12
C ALA A 39 10.22 8.10 -1.31
N GLN A 40 10.40 9.43 -1.35
CA GLN A 40 11.14 10.10 -2.43
C GLN A 40 12.58 9.60 -2.56
N LYS A 41 13.28 9.43 -1.44
CA LYS A 41 14.65 8.89 -1.46
C LYS A 41 14.69 7.44 -1.98
N ARG A 42 13.65 6.65 -1.73
CA ARG A 42 13.59 5.24 -2.16
C ARG A 42 13.32 5.18 -3.66
N LYS A 43 12.44 6.04 -4.15
CA LYS A 43 12.22 6.25 -5.59
C LYS A 43 13.50 6.68 -6.30
N SER A 44 14.27 7.62 -5.75
CA SER A 44 15.54 8.05 -6.36
C SER A 44 16.61 6.95 -6.37
N ASP A 45 16.52 5.98 -5.46
CA ASP A 45 17.44 4.84 -5.35
C ASP A 45 16.99 3.64 -6.19
N TYR A 46 16.01 3.82 -7.08
CA TYR A 46 15.40 2.74 -7.88
C TYR A 46 14.86 1.60 -7.00
N CYS A 47 14.41 1.91 -5.78
CA CYS A 47 13.89 0.93 -4.84
C CYS A 47 12.40 0.67 -5.07
N THR A 48 12.02 -0.61 -5.14
CA THR A 48 10.62 -1.01 -4.99
C THR A 48 10.28 -1.08 -3.51
N SER A 49 9.51 -0.11 -3.02
CA SER A 49 9.12 0.01 -1.62
C SER A 49 7.64 -0.29 -1.41
N LEU A 50 7.32 -1.10 -0.40
CA LEU A 50 5.96 -1.33 0.08
C LEU A 50 5.84 -0.84 1.53
N TYR A 51 4.75 -0.13 1.83
CA TYR A 51 4.45 0.40 3.15
C TYR A 51 3.13 -0.18 3.64
N LEU A 52 3.15 -0.88 4.77
CA LEU A 52 1.94 -1.44 5.37
C LEU A 52 1.33 -0.43 6.34
N LEU A 53 0.06 -0.10 6.11
CA LEU A 53 -0.75 0.77 6.95
C LEU A 53 -1.99 0.01 7.41
N GLU A 54 -2.29 0.12 8.71
CA GLU A 54 -3.53 -0.41 9.26
C GLU A 54 -4.61 0.67 9.23
N ALA A 55 -5.81 0.28 8.79
CA ALA A 55 -6.96 1.18 8.77
C ALA A 55 -7.43 1.50 10.20
N GLY A 56 -8.05 2.66 10.38
CA GLY A 56 -8.68 3.07 11.64
C GLY A 56 -7.80 3.89 12.58
N LEU A 57 -6.50 3.97 12.34
CA LEU A 57 -5.58 4.81 13.12
C LEU A 57 -5.29 6.16 12.48
N PHE A 58 -5.51 6.28 11.18
CA PHE A 58 -5.33 7.51 10.44
C PHE A 58 -6.68 8.06 9.98
N ASP A 59 -6.81 9.38 10.02
CA ASP A 59 -7.87 10.06 9.31
C ASP A 59 -7.79 9.78 7.82
N LYS A 60 -8.95 9.71 7.16
CA LYS A 60 -9.03 9.46 5.70
C LYS A 60 -8.15 10.43 4.90
N LYS A 61 -8.10 11.70 5.30
CA LYS A 61 -7.26 12.72 4.65
C LYS A 61 -5.77 12.36 4.66
N VAL A 62 -5.30 11.75 5.75
CA VAL A 62 -3.90 11.32 5.89
C VAL A 62 -3.61 10.13 4.98
N ILE A 63 -4.52 9.16 4.93
CA ILE A 63 -4.42 8.03 3.99
C ILE A 63 -4.41 8.50 2.54
N ASP A 64 -5.30 9.43 2.17
CA ASP A 64 -5.35 10.01 0.83
C ASP A 64 -4.03 10.73 0.49
N ALA A 65 -3.47 11.50 1.44
CA ALA A 65 -2.20 12.18 1.28
C ALA A 65 -1.02 11.20 1.11
N ILE A 66 -0.95 10.13 1.91
CA ILE A 66 0.08 9.09 1.76
C ILE A 66 -0.05 8.42 0.40
N THR A 67 -1.27 8.05 -0.01
CA THR A 67 -1.52 7.40 -1.30
C THR A 67 -1.05 8.27 -2.46
N TYR A 68 -1.26 9.59 -2.39
CA TYR A 68 -0.78 10.54 -3.39
C TYR A 68 0.75 10.66 -3.46
N MET A 69 1.46 10.43 -2.34
CA MET A 69 2.94 10.40 -2.32
C MET A 69 3.52 9.11 -2.90
N MET A 70 2.73 8.02 -2.90
CA MET A 70 3.10 6.73 -3.45
C MET A 70 2.76 6.65 -4.95
N ASP A 71 3.21 5.58 -5.61
CA ASP A 71 2.84 5.31 -7.01
C ASP A 71 1.46 4.65 -7.11
N GLY A 72 0.94 4.12 -5.99
CA GLY A 72 -0.38 3.53 -5.89
C GLY A 72 -0.57 2.81 -4.55
N SER A 73 -1.73 2.19 -4.39
CA SER A 73 -2.11 1.46 -3.19
C SER A 73 -2.81 0.16 -3.52
N ILE A 74 -2.67 -0.80 -2.61
CA ILE A 74 -3.49 -2.02 -2.55
C ILE A 74 -4.24 -1.91 -1.23
N THR A 75 -5.56 -1.75 -1.32
CA THR A 75 -6.42 -1.54 -0.15
C THR A 75 -7.25 -2.78 0.08
N PHE A 76 -7.25 -3.26 1.32
CA PHE A 76 -8.16 -4.31 1.77
C PHE A 76 -9.28 -3.69 2.61
N LYS A 77 -10.49 -4.22 2.47
CA LYS A 77 -11.62 -3.93 3.36
C LYS A 77 -12.36 -5.21 3.70
N SER A 78 -12.97 -5.25 4.87
CA SER A 78 -13.88 -6.31 5.27
C SER A 78 -15.29 -5.75 5.40
N GLU A 79 -16.27 -6.39 4.78
CA GLU A 79 -17.69 -6.04 4.87
C GLU A 79 -18.47 -7.33 5.20
N GLY A 80 -18.98 -7.42 6.43
CA GLY A 80 -19.59 -8.66 6.94
C GLY A 80 -18.58 -9.81 6.98
N SER A 81 -18.89 -10.92 6.32
CA SER A 81 -18.01 -12.10 6.22
C SER A 81 -17.08 -12.08 5.01
N LYS A 82 -17.12 -11.03 4.19
CA LYS A 82 -16.38 -10.94 2.93
C LYS A 82 -15.21 -9.97 3.04
N THR A 83 -14.11 -10.31 2.40
CA THR A 83 -12.94 -9.45 2.26
C THR A 83 -12.84 -9.01 0.81
N TYR A 84 -12.51 -7.75 0.57
CA TYR A 84 -12.32 -7.19 -0.76
C TYR A 84 -10.97 -6.52 -0.87
N LEU A 85 -10.43 -6.54 -2.08
CA LEU A 85 -9.19 -5.87 -2.47
C LEU A 85 -9.49 -4.87 -3.59
N LYS A 86 -8.86 -3.70 -3.54
CA LYS A 86 -8.86 -2.71 -4.61
C LYS A 86 -7.44 -2.22 -4.87
N VAL A 87 -7.15 -1.95 -6.13
CA VAL A 87 -5.87 -1.39 -6.57
C VAL A 87 -6.09 -0.01 -7.19
N ASP A 88 -5.31 0.96 -6.72
CA ASP A 88 -5.30 2.34 -7.22
C ASP A 88 -3.88 2.73 -7.65
N GLY A 89 -3.73 3.48 -8.75
CA GLY A 89 -2.45 4.06 -9.21
C GLY A 89 -1.41 3.10 -9.80
N LEU A 90 -1.39 1.82 -9.42
CA LEU A 90 -0.35 0.85 -9.82
C LEU A 90 -0.44 0.41 -11.29
N GLY A 91 0.03 1.26 -12.21
CA GLY A 91 0.18 0.93 -13.63
C GLY A 91 -1.11 0.43 -14.31
N THR A 92 -0.94 -0.49 -15.27
CA THR A 92 -2.06 -1.11 -15.99
C THR A 92 -2.58 -2.30 -15.20
N VAL A 93 -3.76 -2.16 -14.61
CA VAL A 93 -4.45 -3.22 -13.85
C VAL A 93 -5.66 -3.77 -14.61
N ARG A 94 -6.02 -5.02 -14.32
CA ARG A 94 -7.18 -5.69 -14.93
C ARG A 94 -8.52 -5.06 -14.52
N SER A 95 -8.63 -4.63 -13.27
CA SER A 95 -9.79 -3.91 -12.74
C SER A 95 -9.35 -2.92 -11.66
N ARG A 96 -10.10 -1.82 -11.54
CA ARG A 96 -9.98 -0.84 -10.45
C ARG A 96 -11.17 -0.90 -9.49
N ASP A 97 -12.07 -1.87 -9.66
CA ASP A 97 -13.18 -2.11 -8.76
C ASP A 97 -12.75 -2.89 -7.52
N TRP A 98 -13.63 -2.95 -6.53
CA TRP A 98 -13.47 -3.85 -5.39
C TRP A 98 -13.71 -5.29 -5.83
N ILE A 99 -12.68 -6.12 -5.70
CA ILE A 99 -12.73 -7.55 -6.03
C ILE A 99 -12.78 -8.35 -4.74
N GLU A 100 -13.74 -9.25 -4.60
CA GLU A 100 -13.83 -10.16 -3.46
C GLU A 100 -12.59 -11.06 -3.40
N VAL A 101 -12.09 -11.33 -2.19
CA VAL A 101 -10.90 -12.13 -1.93
C VAL A 101 -11.26 -13.27 -0.99
N PHE A 102 -10.91 -14.49 -1.38
CA PHE A 102 -11.06 -15.69 -0.57
C PHE A 102 -9.70 -16.02 0.07
N LEU A 103 -9.64 -15.94 1.40
CA LEU A 103 -8.41 -16.16 2.15
C LEU A 103 -8.23 -17.65 2.46
N HIS A 104 -7.01 -18.14 2.28
CA HIS A 104 -6.54 -19.44 2.73
C HIS A 104 -5.41 -19.25 3.76
N GLU A 105 -4.87 -20.35 4.31
CA GLU A 105 -3.86 -20.28 5.37
C GLU A 105 -2.59 -19.49 4.98
N THR A 106 -2.17 -19.55 3.72
CA THR A 106 -0.94 -18.89 3.23
C THR A 106 -1.10 -18.17 1.90
N THR A 107 -2.28 -18.25 1.30
CA THR A 107 -2.58 -17.70 -0.03
C THR A 107 -3.94 -17.05 -0.03
N PHE A 108 -4.27 -16.38 -1.13
CA PHE A 108 -5.63 -15.91 -1.36
C PHE A 108 -5.98 -16.05 -2.84
N GLU A 109 -7.27 -16.23 -3.09
CA GLU A 109 -7.85 -16.25 -4.44
C GLU A 109 -8.64 -14.97 -4.69
N LEU A 110 -8.58 -14.48 -5.94
CA LEU A 110 -9.37 -13.35 -6.38
C LEU A 110 -10.68 -13.85 -6.98
N GLY A 111 -11.79 -13.25 -6.57
CA GLY A 111 -13.10 -13.49 -7.16
C GLY A 111 -13.23 -12.97 -8.59
N ALA A 112 -14.43 -13.07 -9.13
CA ALA A 112 -14.71 -12.66 -10.50
C ALA A 112 -14.52 -11.15 -10.71
N PHE A 113 -13.79 -10.78 -11.77
CA PHE A 113 -13.59 -9.39 -12.18
C PHE A 113 -14.77 -8.78 -12.93
N THR A 114 -15.68 -9.65 -13.38
CA THR A 114 -16.91 -9.30 -14.08
C THR A 114 -18.07 -9.86 -13.28
N LEU A 115 -18.75 -8.99 -12.53
CA LEU A 115 -20.18 -9.20 -12.34
C LEU A 115 -20.79 -8.90 -13.70
N GLU A 116 -21.00 -9.93 -14.51
CA GLU A 116 -22.09 -9.84 -15.49
C GLU A 116 -23.31 -9.45 -14.67
N LYS A 117 -23.78 -8.21 -14.85
CA LYS A 117 -25.14 -7.84 -14.49
C LYS A 117 -26.03 -8.77 -15.29
N ILE A 118 -26.38 -9.94 -14.75
CA ILE A 118 -27.54 -10.68 -15.22
C ILE A 118 -28.71 -9.74 -14.94
N ARG A 119 -29.21 -9.13 -16.01
CA ARG A 119 -30.43 -8.33 -16.04
C ARG A 119 -31.61 -9.26 -16.21
#